data_AF-A0A967VQI1-F1
#
_entry.id   AF-A0A967VQI1-F1
#
_cell.length_a   1.000
_cell.length_b   1.000
_cell.length_c   1.000
_cell.angle_alpha   90.00
_cell.angle_beta   90.00
_cell.angle_gamma   90.00
#
_symmetry.space_group_name_H-M   'P 1'
#
loop_
_entity.id
_entity.type
_entity.pdbx_description
1 polymer ?
#
loop_
_entity_poly.entity_id
_entity_poly.type
_entity_poly.pdbx_seq_one_letter_code
_entity_poly.pdbx_strand_id
1 'polypeptide(L)'
;PALLYLIDEVLQGTNSDERRIAARRIVAHLLDAWAIGAVTTHDLTLHEEPRLDHAATKVHFRERVGGAEGAAVLTFDYQLRPGLATSRNALKLLEI
;
A
#
# COMPACT_ATOMS: atom_id res chain seq x y z
N PRO A 1 -23.57 -0.65 -15.69
CA PRO A 1 -23.37 -0.44 -14.24
C PRO A 1 -21.92 -0.06 -13.94
N ALA A 2 -21.70 0.97 -13.09
CA ALA A 2 -20.35 1.33 -12.64
C ALA A 2 -19.91 0.39 -11.49
N LEU A 3 -18.67 -0.10 -11.54
CA LEU A 3 -18.09 -0.96 -10.52
C LEU A 3 -17.24 -0.14 -9.55
N LEU A 4 -17.53 -0.26 -8.24
CA LEU A 4 -16.69 0.27 -7.16
C LEU A 4 -15.93 -0.88 -6.49
N TYR A 5 -14.62 -0.73 -6.29
CA TYR A 5 -13.80 -1.71 -5.56
C TYR A 5 -13.00 -1.08 -4.43
N LEU A 6 -12.85 -1.83 -3.33
CA LEU A 6 -11.95 -1.53 -2.22
C LEU A 6 -11.21 -2.84 -1.91
N ILE A 7 -9.92 -2.88 -2.17
CA ILE A 7 -9.12 -4.08 -1.97
C ILE A 7 -8.07 -3.82 -0.90
N ASP A 8 -8.11 -4.62 0.15
CA ASP A 8 -7.10 -4.62 1.20
C ASP A 8 -6.19 -5.84 1.06
N GLU A 9 -4.89 -5.59 0.87
CA GLU A 9 -3.84 -6.59 0.71
C GLU A 9 -4.20 -7.74 -0.26
N VAL A 10 -4.00 -7.50 -1.56
CA VAL A 10 -4.32 -8.47 -2.62
C VAL A 10 -3.58 -9.80 -2.39
N LEU A 11 -4.34 -10.87 -2.11
CA LEU A 11 -3.91 -12.27 -2.00
C LEU A 11 -2.89 -12.54 -0.88
N GLN A 12 -3.40 -12.70 0.35
CA GLN A 12 -2.60 -13.15 1.49
C GLN A 12 -2.22 -14.64 1.38
N GLY A 13 -0.96 -14.99 1.66
CA GLY A 13 -0.53 -16.39 1.86
C GLY A 13 0.15 -17.12 0.67
N THR A 14 0.38 -16.46 -0.47
CA THR A 14 1.13 -17.04 -1.61
C THR A 14 2.59 -16.59 -1.66
N ASN A 15 3.40 -17.25 -2.50
CA ASN A 15 4.76 -16.82 -2.80
C ASN A 15 4.75 -15.35 -3.26
N SER A 16 5.66 -14.53 -2.73
CA SER A 16 5.75 -13.09 -2.99
C SER A 16 5.81 -12.74 -4.48
N ASP A 17 6.39 -13.59 -5.32
CA ASP A 17 6.46 -13.34 -6.75
C ASP A 17 5.12 -13.59 -7.46
N GLU A 18 4.42 -14.66 -7.10
CA GLU A 18 3.09 -14.98 -7.65
C GLU A 18 2.07 -13.92 -7.22
N ARG A 19 2.13 -13.49 -5.96
CA ARG A 19 1.28 -12.42 -5.42
C ARG A 19 1.42 -11.14 -6.23
N ARG A 20 2.67 -10.71 -6.51
CA ARG A 20 2.95 -9.51 -7.31
C ARG A 20 2.36 -9.60 -8.71
N ILE A 21 2.56 -10.71 -9.40
CA ILE A 21 2.02 -10.93 -10.76
C ILE A 21 0.48 -10.88 -10.73
N ALA A 22 -0.14 -11.56 -9.77
CA ALA A 22 -1.59 -11.62 -9.65
C ALA A 22 -2.18 -10.24 -9.30
N ALA A 23 -1.57 -9.49 -8.38
CA ALA A 23 -2.02 -8.15 -8.02
C ALA A 23 -2.00 -7.18 -9.21
N ARG A 24 -0.93 -7.20 -10.02
CA ARG A 24 -0.86 -6.39 -11.25
C ARG A 24 -1.94 -6.77 -12.26
N ARG A 25 -2.19 -8.07 -12.46
CA ARG A 25 -3.26 -8.54 -13.36
C ARG A 25 -4.66 -8.11 -12.88
N ILE A 26 -4.92 -8.18 -11.58
CA ILE A 26 -6.19 -7.75 -11.00
C ILE A 26 -6.40 -6.25 -11.25
N VAL A 27 -5.38 -5.44 -10.94
CA VAL A 27 -5.44 -3.99 -11.16
C VAL A 27 -5.63 -3.65 -12.64
N ALA A 28 -4.87 -4.27 -13.55
CA ALA A 28 -5.01 -4.06 -14.99
C ALA A 28 -6.44 -4.39 -15.47
N HIS A 29 -7.01 -5.49 -14.99
CA HIS A 29 -8.39 -5.88 -15.33
C HIS A 29 -9.43 -4.85 -14.84
N LEU A 30 -9.25 -4.31 -13.63
CA LEU A 30 -10.13 -3.27 -13.09
C LEU A 30 -10.03 -1.96 -13.89
N LEU A 31 -8.83 -1.61 -14.35
CA LEU A 31 -8.63 -0.47 -15.26
C LEU A 31 -9.32 -0.68 -16.61
N ASP A 32 -9.22 -1.87 -17.19
CA ASP A 32 -9.90 -2.22 -18.45
C ASP A 32 -11.44 -2.19 -18.32
N ALA A 33 -11.95 -2.49 -17.13
CA ALA A 33 -13.37 -2.43 -16.81
C ALA A 33 -13.88 -1.01 -16.51
N TRP A 34 -13.02 0.02 -16.59
CA TRP A 34 -13.34 1.40 -16.20
C TRP A 34 -13.93 1.48 -14.77
N ALA A 35 -13.45 0.60 -13.89
CA ALA A 35 -13.88 0.55 -12.50
C ALA A 35 -13.21 1.68 -11.70
N ILE A 36 -13.87 2.12 -10.63
CA ILE A 36 -13.35 3.12 -9.70
C ILE A 36 -13.05 2.41 -8.38
N GLY A 37 -11.94 2.74 -7.73
CA GLY A 37 -11.66 2.11 -6.45
C GLY A 37 -10.34 2.50 -5.79
N ALA A 38 -10.04 1.78 -4.71
CA ALA A 38 -8.82 1.92 -3.93
C ALA A 38 -8.19 0.56 -3.64
N VAL A 39 -6.85 0.54 -3.55
CA VAL A 39 -6.06 -0.64 -3.19
C VAL A 39 -5.06 -0.24 -2.11
N THR A 40 -4.99 -1.01 -1.03
CA THR A 40 -3.90 -0.96 -0.03
C THR A 40 -2.98 -2.16 -0.23
N THR A 41 -1.68 -1.93 -0.06
CA THR A 41 -0.64 -2.97 -0.22
C THR A 41 0.63 -2.60 0.54
N HIS A 42 1.25 -3.60 1.18
CA HIS A 42 2.61 -3.52 1.70
C HIS A 42 3.67 -3.79 0.61
N ASP A 43 3.27 -4.37 -0.52
CA ASP A 43 4.14 -4.60 -1.67
C ASP A 43 4.26 -3.31 -2.49
N LEU A 44 5.37 -2.60 -2.28
CA LEU A 44 5.65 -1.38 -3.02
C LEU A 44 5.75 -1.65 -4.53
N THR A 45 6.07 -2.85 -5.01
CA THR A 45 6.25 -3.10 -6.45
C THR A 45 4.96 -2.99 -7.28
N LEU A 46 3.78 -2.88 -6.66
CA LEU A 46 2.52 -2.70 -7.39
C LEU A 46 2.53 -1.41 -8.23
N HIS A 47 3.20 -0.36 -7.75
CA HIS A 47 3.30 0.92 -8.46
C HIS A 47 4.07 0.85 -9.79
N GLU A 48 4.77 -0.26 -10.05
CA GLU A 48 5.52 -0.48 -11.29
C GLU A 48 4.61 -0.86 -12.48
N GLU A 49 3.31 -1.08 -12.26
CA GLU A 49 2.33 -1.19 -13.36
C GLU A 49 2.18 0.18 -14.04
N PRO A 50 2.70 0.37 -15.27
CA PRO A 50 2.80 1.71 -15.88
C PRO A 50 1.46 2.39 -16.09
N ARG A 51 0.38 1.61 -16.26
CA ARG A 51 -0.97 2.16 -16.41
C ARG A 51 -1.44 2.94 -15.18
N LEU A 52 -0.90 2.62 -14.00
CA LEU A 52 -1.24 3.31 -12.76
C LEU A 52 -0.73 4.75 -12.72
N ASP A 53 0.31 5.11 -13.47
CA ASP A 53 0.87 6.46 -13.46
C ASP A 53 -0.15 7.51 -13.95
N HIS A 54 -1.07 7.11 -14.81
CA HIS A 54 -2.15 7.96 -15.31
C HIS A 54 -3.51 7.68 -14.68
N ALA A 55 -3.70 6.48 -14.14
CA ALA A 55 -5.02 6.02 -13.67
C ALA A 55 -5.20 6.12 -12.14
N ALA A 56 -4.13 6.26 -11.37
CA ALA A 56 -4.21 6.25 -9.91
C ALA A 56 -3.36 7.34 -9.26
N THR A 57 -3.83 7.82 -8.10
CA THR A 57 -3.03 8.69 -7.22
C THR A 57 -2.39 7.85 -6.14
N LYS A 58 -1.05 7.82 -6.11
CA LYS A 58 -0.28 7.09 -5.09
C LYS A 58 -0.33 7.88 -3.78
N VAL A 59 -0.77 7.23 -2.71
CA VAL A 59 -0.87 7.82 -1.37
C VAL A 59 -0.41 6.84 -0.31
N HIS A 60 -0.02 7.35 0.85
CA HIS A 60 0.36 6.54 2.00
C HIS A 60 -0.05 7.19 3.32
N PHE A 61 -0.13 6.35 4.36
CA PHE A 61 -0.10 6.76 5.75
C PHE A 61 1.33 6.67 6.28
N ARG A 62 1.61 7.42 7.33
CA ARG A 62 2.93 7.43 7.98
C ARG A 62 2.77 7.24 9.49
N GLU A 63 3.62 6.41 10.05
CA GLU A 63 3.82 6.33 11.49
C GLU A 63 4.93 7.27 12.00
N ARG A 64 4.85 7.64 13.28
CA ARG A 64 5.91 8.31 14.03
C ARG A 64 6.28 7.47 15.24
N VAL A 65 7.57 7.26 15.44
CA VAL A 65 8.13 6.65 16.65
C VAL A 65 8.72 7.77 17.49
N GLY A 66 8.29 7.88 18.74
CA GLY A 66 8.81 8.85 19.72
C GLY A 66 8.59 8.36 21.14
N GLY A 67 9.33 8.90 22.10
CA GLY A 67 9.31 8.44 23.50
C GLY A 67 10.68 8.57 24.15
N ALA A 68 10.75 8.34 25.46
CA ALA A 68 12.01 8.26 26.18
C ALA A 68 12.64 6.86 26.02
N GLU A 69 13.95 6.73 26.25
CA GLU A 69 14.64 5.44 26.27
C GLU A 69 13.87 4.41 27.12
N GLY A 70 13.58 3.25 26.54
CA GLY A 70 12.79 2.18 27.16
C GLY A 70 11.27 2.26 27.00
N ALA A 71 10.73 3.32 26.39
CA ALA A 71 9.30 3.49 26.14
C ALA A 71 9.01 4.11 24.75
N ALA A 72 9.45 3.43 23.69
CA ALA A 72 9.11 3.84 22.33
C ALA A 72 7.59 3.73 22.09
N VAL A 73 6.95 4.85 21.77
CA VAL A 73 5.53 4.92 21.44
C VAL A 73 5.37 5.10 19.94
N LEU A 74 4.61 4.19 19.34
CA LEU A 74 4.17 4.28 17.95
C LEU A 74 2.89 5.11 17.88
N THR A 75 2.89 6.14 17.02
CA THR A 75 1.72 7.00 16.80
C THR A 75 1.41 7.11 15.32
N PHE A 76 0.12 7.23 15.00
CA PHE A 76 -0.41 7.43 13.66
C PHE A 76 -1.26 8.69 13.65
N ASP A 77 -1.08 9.54 12.64
CA ASP A 77 -1.91 10.74 12.47
C ASP A 77 -3.07 10.55 11.49
N TYR A 78 -3.16 9.36 10.87
CA TYR A 78 -4.24 8.96 9.96
C TYR A 78 -4.44 9.93 8.77
N GLN A 79 -3.40 10.68 8.39
CA GLN A 79 -3.45 11.58 7.24
C GLN A 79 -2.88 10.91 5.99
N LEU A 80 -3.67 10.90 4.91
CA LEU A 80 -3.20 10.51 3.57
C LEU A 80 -2.20 11.53 3.05
N ARG A 81 -1.07 11.05 2.56
CA ARG A 81 0.01 11.86 1.97
C ARG A 81 0.32 11.39 0.57
N PRO A 82 0.68 12.31 -0.35
CA PRO A 82 1.04 11.93 -1.70
C PRO A 82 2.31 11.08 -1.73
N GLY A 83 2.39 10.19 -2.71
CA GLY A 83 3.55 9.32 -2.96
C GLY A 83 3.50 7.99 -2.22
N LEU A 84 4.53 7.18 -2.45
CA LEU A 84 4.70 5.87 -1.82
C LEU A 84 5.18 6.02 -0.38
N ALA A 85 4.86 5.04 0.46
CA ALA A 85 5.40 4.95 1.81
C ALA A 85 6.93 4.83 1.75
N THR A 86 7.62 5.71 2.46
CA THR A 86 9.10 5.75 2.52
C THR A 86 9.67 5.26 3.84
N SER A 87 8.84 5.17 4.89
CA SER A 87 9.29 4.77 6.22
C SER A 87 9.27 3.27 6.43
N ARG A 88 10.33 2.75 7.06
CA ARG A 88 10.37 1.42 7.69
C ARG A 88 10.42 1.57 9.22
N ASN A 89 9.62 2.45 9.81
CA ASN A 89 9.79 2.78 11.22
C ASN A 89 9.36 1.63 12.15
N ALA A 90 8.60 0.65 11.67
CA ALA A 90 8.33 -0.59 12.41
C ALA A 90 9.62 -1.32 12.84
N LEU A 91 10.71 -1.23 12.06
CA LEU A 91 12.00 -1.80 12.46
C LEU A 91 12.63 -1.06 13.65
N LYS A 92 12.40 0.26 13.77
CA LYS A 92 12.88 1.05 14.91
C LYS A 92 12.20 0.69 16.23
N LEU A 93 11.04 0.03 16.18
CA LEU A 93 10.40 -0.53 17.38
C LEU A 93 11.02 -1.86 17.80
N LEU A 94 11.70 -2.54 16.88
CA LEU A 94 12.38 -3.82 17.11
C LEU A 94 13.89 -3.65 17.40
N GLU A 95 14.43 -2.44 17.21
CA GLU A 95 15.74 -2.05 17.72
C GLU A 95 15.67 -1.99 19.25
N ILE A 96 15.93 -3.13 19.88
CA ILE A 96 16.19 -3.31 21.31
C ILE A 96 17.58 -2.73 21.64
#